data_AF-A0A9D6L150-F1
#
_entry.id   AF-A0A9D6L150-F1
#
_cell.length_a   1.000
_cell.length_b   1.000
_cell.length_c   1.000
_cell.angle_alpha   90.00
_cell.angle_beta   90.00
_cell.angle_gamma   90.00
#
_symmetry.space_group_name_H-M   'P 1'
#
loop_
_entity.id
_entity.type
_entity.pdbx_description
1 polymer ?
#
loop_
_entity_poly.entity_id
_entity_poly.type
_entity_poly.pdbx_seq_one_letter_code
_entity_poly.pdbx_strand_id
1 'polypeptide(L)'
;MRLFTFVILLVLVSCQNRDQKKEEGAAALVDENLQFQEKTLRWKKINVASVVGDSIDLSKRLLLVYSGYDCGSCVNAAFYLVKKVDSLAKSNHSVIVEIQSDKGRDQLRYKYQQYIYSDNDDLIRKQLKFIKTPAILSFDESGKIDEVYFPQDVQSINESLIQKFAPPN
;
A
#
# COMPACT_ATOMS: atom_id res chain seq x y z
N MET A 1 -43.62 -29.74 12.49
CA MET A 1 -42.16 -29.68 12.24
C MET A 1 -41.77 -28.86 11.00
N ARG A 2 -42.48 -28.92 9.86
CA ARG A 2 -42.07 -28.20 8.62
C ARG A 2 -42.18 -26.66 8.64
N LEU A 3 -43.04 -26.09 9.48
CA LEU A 3 -43.23 -24.63 9.58
C LEU A 3 -42.12 -23.94 10.40
N PHE A 4 -41.65 -24.60 11.47
CA PHE A 4 -40.58 -24.09 12.34
C PHE A 4 -39.23 -24.01 11.62
N THR A 5 -38.91 -24.99 10.77
CA THR A 5 -37.69 -24.96 9.94
C THR A 5 -37.71 -23.82 8.92
N PHE A 6 -38.87 -23.50 8.35
CA PHE A 6 -39.01 -22.40 7.38
C PHE A 6 -38.77 -21.02 8.03
N VAL A 7 -39.27 -20.81 9.24
CA VAL A 7 -39.07 -19.56 10.00
C VAL A 7 -37.60 -19.40 10.41
N ILE A 8 -36.93 -20.48 10.84
CA ILE A 8 -35.49 -20.43 11.18
C ILE A 8 -34.64 -20.11 9.94
N LEU A 9 -34.94 -20.71 8.78
CA LEU A 9 -34.27 -20.39 7.52
C LEU A 9 -34.45 -18.91 7.11
N LEU A 10 -35.64 -18.34 7.26
CA LEU A 10 -35.90 -16.93 6.94
C LEU A 10 -35.15 -15.97 7.88
N VAL A 11 -35.02 -16.31 9.17
CA VAL A 11 -34.23 -15.52 10.13
C VAL A 11 -32.74 -15.59 9.81
N LEU A 12 -32.22 -16.78 9.48
CA LEU A 12 -30.80 -16.96 9.11
C LEU A 12 -30.45 -16.18 7.82
N VAL A 13 -31.32 -16.24 6.80
CA VAL A 13 -31.14 -15.47 5.55
C VAL A 13 -31.21 -13.96 5.80
N SER A 14 -32.10 -13.52 6.70
CA SER A 14 -32.22 -12.10 7.07
C SER A 14 -31.00 -11.58 7.84
N CYS A 15 -30.39 -12.40 8.71
CA CYS A 15 -29.14 -12.06 9.40
C CYS A 15 -27.97 -11.96 8.41
N GLN A 16 -27.82 -12.95 7.51
CA GLN A 16 -26.76 -12.94 6.50
C GLN A 16 -26.84 -11.71 5.58
N ASN A 17 -28.03 -11.35 5.12
CA ASN A 17 -28.24 -10.16 4.28
C ASN A 17 -27.89 -8.85 5.01
N ARG A 18 -28.07 -8.80 6.33
CA ARG A 18 -27.76 -7.61 7.13
C ARG A 18 -26.26 -7.45 7.33
N ASP A 19 -25.55 -8.54 7.57
CA ASP A 19 -24.09 -8.54 7.73
C ASP A 19 -23.39 -8.22 6.40
N GLN A 20 -23.83 -8.81 5.28
CA GLN A 20 -23.31 -8.49 3.94
C GLN A 20 -23.47 -7.00 3.59
N LYS A 21 -24.66 -6.41 3.79
CA LYS A 21 -24.87 -4.97 3.55
C LYS A 21 -23.97 -4.07 4.40
N LYS A 22 -23.63 -4.51 5.62
CA LYS A 22 -22.75 -3.76 6.52
C LYS A 22 -21.30 -3.83 6.07
N GLU A 23 -20.84 -5.00 5.62
CA GLU A 23 -19.50 -5.19 5.04
C GLU A 23 -19.33 -4.44 3.72
N GLU A 24 -20.32 -4.50 2.83
CA GLU A 24 -20.32 -3.74 1.57
C GLU A 24 -20.27 -2.22 1.82
N GLY A 25 -21.08 -1.71 2.75
CA GLY A 25 -21.06 -0.29 3.12
C GLY A 25 -19.74 0.15 3.75
N ALA A 26 -19.13 -0.68 4.59
CA ALA A 26 -17.82 -0.40 5.18
C ALA A 26 -16.71 -0.41 4.12
N ALA A 27 -16.73 -1.35 3.18
CA ALA A 27 -15.77 -1.42 2.09
C ALA A 27 -15.86 -0.19 1.17
N ALA A 28 -17.07 0.26 0.83
CA ALA A 28 -17.29 1.46 0.02
C ALA A 28 -16.74 2.73 0.70
N LEU A 29 -16.96 2.87 2.00
CA LEU A 29 -16.41 4.00 2.77
C LEU A 29 -14.88 3.97 2.84
N VAL A 30 -14.28 2.78 2.95
CA VAL A 30 -12.81 2.65 2.91
C VAL A 30 -12.29 3.05 1.54
N ASP A 31 -12.92 2.60 0.45
CA ASP A 31 -12.52 2.94 -0.91
C ASP A 31 -12.60 4.45 -1.18
N GLU A 32 -13.70 5.10 -0.80
CA GLU A 32 -13.87 6.55 -0.94
C GLU A 32 -12.79 7.33 -0.17
N ASN A 33 -12.47 6.90 1.06
CA ASN A 33 -11.41 7.51 1.86
C ASN A 33 -10.02 7.35 1.24
N LEU A 34 -9.75 6.20 0.60
CA LEU A 34 -8.49 5.99 -0.11
C LEU A 34 -8.39 6.87 -1.34
N GLN A 35 -9.44 6.92 -2.16
CA GLN A 35 -9.49 7.82 -3.32
C GLN A 35 -9.32 9.29 -2.92
N PHE A 36 -9.88 9.69 -1.78
CA PHE A 36 -9.66 11.03 -1.22
C PHE A 36 -8.19 11.25 -0.85
N GLN A 37 -7.55 10.30 -0.16
CA GLN A 37 -6.13 10.39 0.15
C GLN A 37 -5.30 10.48 -1.13
N GLU A 38 -5.48 9.61 -2.12
CA GLU A 38 -4.75 9.66 -3.40
C GLU A 38 -4.82 11.05 -4.05
N LYS A 39 -6.04 11.60 -4.18
CA LYS A 39 -6.26 12.93 -4.77
C LYS A 39 -5.57 14.05 -3.99
N THR A 40 -5.61 14.00 -2.66
CA THR A 40 -4.99 15.05 -1.83
C THR A 40 -3.48 14.97 -1.80
N LEU A 41 -2.89 13.80 -2.03
CA LEU A 41 -1.44 13.58 -1.99
C LEU A 41 -0.75 13.92 -3.30
N ARG A 42 -1.45 13.77 -4.44
CA ARG A 42 -0.93 14.16 -5.75
C ARG A 42 -0.41 15.60 -5.73
N TRP A 43 0.72 15.80 -6.41
CA TRP A 43 1.44 17.06 -6.53
C TRP A 43 2.05 17.60 -5.23
N LYS A 44 1.91 16.91 -4.10
CA LYS A 44 2.65 17.26 -2.89
C LYS A 44 4.12 16.93 -3.06
N LYS A 45 4.96 17.85 -2.60
CA LYS A 45 6.39 17.60 -2.39
C LYS A 45 6.60 17.16 -0.96
N ILE A 46 7.38 16.10 -0.77
CA ILE A 46 7.81 15.63 0.54
C ILE A 46 9.33 15.58 0.60
N ASN A 47 9.88 15.78 1.79
CA ASN A 47 11.28 15.59 2.07
C ASN A 47 11.49 14.18 2.66
N VAL A 48 12.01 13.28 1.85
CA VAL A 48 12.32 11.90 2.27
C VAL A 48 13.78 11.77 2.73
N ALA A 49 14.63 12.74 2.40
CA ALA A 49 16.04 12.72 2.75
C ALA A 49 16.28 12.73 4.27
N SER A 50 15.32 13.22 5.07
CA SER A 50 15.39 13.10 6.53
C SER A 50 15.38 11.66 7.05
N VAL A 51 14.97 10.70 6.21
CA VAL A 51 14.93 9.26 6.52
C VAL A 51 15.96 8.48 5.70
N VAL A 52 16.06 8.77 4.40
CA VAL A 52 16.87 7.96 3.46
C VAL A 52 18.24 8.58 3.14
N GLY A 53 18.49 9.80 3.61
CA GLY A 53 19.68 10.59 3.30
C GLY A 53 19.59 11.32 1.94
N ASP A 54 20.48 12.28 1.73
CA ASP A 54 20.51 13.13 0.52
C ASP A 54 21.08 12.42 -0.73
N SER A 55 21.67 11.23 -0.56
CA SER A 55 22.29 10.48 -1.65
C SER A 55 21.29 9.73 -2.53
N ILE A 56 20.02 9.63 -2.11
CA ILE A 56 18.96 8.96 -2.85
C ILE A 56 18.09 10.02 -3.52
N ASP A 57 18.23 10.13 -4.83
CA ASP A 57 17.28 10.85 -5.65
C ASP A 57 16.03 9.98 -5.88
N LEU A 58 14.89 10.46 -5.38
CA LEU A 58 13.59 9.83 -5.59
C LEU A 58 12.92 10.23 -6.89
N SER A 59 13.49 11.19 -7.64
CA SER A 59 13.03 11.48 -8.98
C SER A 59 13.07 10.18 -9.79
N LYS A 60 11.92 9.80 -10.37
CA LYS A 60 11.77 8.54 -11.11
C LYS A 60 12.11 7.30 -10.27
N ARG A 61 11.76 7.27 -8.98
CA ARG A 61 11.80 6.05 -8.14
C ARG A 61 10.46 5.79 -7.49
N LEU A 62 10.28 4.56 -7.03
CA LEU A 62 9.17 4.20 -6.15
C LEU A 62 9.59 4.33 -4.70
N LEU A 63 8.70 4.87 -3.87
CA LEU A 63 8.81 4.80 -2.42
C LEU A 63 7.70 3.91 -1.88
N LEU A 64 8.08 2.80 -1.25
CA LEU A 64 7.19 2.01 -0.42
C LEU A 64 7.34 2.47 1.03
N VAL A 65 6.24 2.94 1.62
CA VAL A 65 6.12 3.20 3.07
C VAL A 65 5.21 2.15 3.67
N TYR A 66 5.68 1.43 4.68
CA TYR A 66 4.87 0.44 5.39
C TYR A 66 5.17 0.44 6.89
N SER A 67 4.27 -0.15 7.68
CA SER A 67 4.42 -0.33 9.12
C SER A 67 4.43 -1.80 9.51
N GLY A 68 5.09 -2.14 10.61
CA GLY A 68 5.02 -3.46 11.24
C GLY A 68 3.61 -3.86 11.71
N TYR A 69 2.68 -2.90 11.80
CA TYR A 69 1.26 -3.12 12.13
C TYR A 69 0.35 -3.28 10.91
N ASP A 70 0.89 -3.16 9.70
CA ASP A 70 0.11 -3.29 8.49
C ASP A 70 -0.39 -4.74 8.28
N CYS A 71 -1.49 -4.85 7.54
CA CYS A 71 -2.09 -6.13 7.23
C CYS A 71 -1.10 -7.01 6.43
N GLY A 72 -0.96 -8.28 6.82
CA GLY A 72 0.06 -9.16 6.23
C GLY A 72 -0.10 -9.37 4.72
N SER A 73 -1.33 -9.44 4.20
CA SER A 73 -1.60 -9.52 2.76
C SER A 73 -1.26 -8.22 2.04
N CYS A 74 -1.50 -7.07 2.67
CA CYS A 74 -1.18 -5.74 2.15
C CYS A 74 0.33 -5.60 1.97
N VAL A 75 1.12 -5.98 2.98
CA VAL A 75 2.59 -5.92 2.90
C VAL A 75 3.12 -6.95 1.90
N ASN A 76 2.54 -8.16 1.83
CA ASN A 76 2.89 -9.13 0.78
C ASN A 76 2.67 -8.55 -0.63
N ALA A 77 1.54 -7.87 -0.86
CA ALA A 77 1.21 -7.21 -2.12
C ALA A 77 2.20 -6.08 -2.44
N ALA A 78 2.50 -5.25 -1.45
CA ALA A 78 3.48 -4.17 -1.59
C ALA A 78 4.85 -4.68 -2.05
N PHE A 79 5.39 -5.69 -1.35
CA PHE A 79 6.67 -6.31 -1.71
C PHE A 79 6.63 -7.05 -3.05
N TYR A 80 5.48 -7.63 -3.42
CA TYR A 80 5.31 -8.24 -4.74
C TYR A 80 5.40 -7.19 -5.86
N LEU A 81 4.70 -6.06 -5.73
CA LEU A 81 4.71 -5.00 -6.73
C LEU A 81 6.11 -4.39 -6.91
N VAL A 82 6.76 -3.95 -5.81
CA VAL A 82 8.10 -3.32 -5.90
C VAL A 82 9.12 -4.27 -6.51
N LYS A 83 9.10 -5.57 -6.19
CA LYS A 83 10.01 -6.55 -6.79
C LYS A 83 9.75 -6.75 -8.28
N LYS A 84 8.50 -6.71 -8.72
CA LYS A 84 8.15 -6.78 -10.15
C LYS A 84 8.65 -5.55 -10.89
N VAL A 85 8.48 -4.36 -10.32
CA VAL A 85 8.99 -3.12 -10.90
C VAL A 85 10.52 -3.12 -10.95
N ASP A 86 11.20 -3.42 -9.85
CA ASP A 86 12.68 -3.48 -9.79
C ASP A 86 13.23 -4.49 -10.82
N SER A 87 12.55 -5.63 -10.98
CA SER A 87 12.92 -6.63 -11.99
C SER A 87 12.78 -6.11 -13.42
N LEU A 88 11.75 -5.31 -13.72
CA LEU A 88 11.56 -4.71 -15.05
C LEU A 88 12.57 -3.59 -15.30
N ALA A 89 12.85 -2.78 -14.27
CA ALA A 89 13.83 -1.69 -14.31
C ALA A 89 15.29 -2.18 -14.37
N LYS A 90 15.54 -3.48 -14.19
CA LYS A 90 16.87 -4.10 -14.08
C LYS A 90 17.78 -3.37 -13.08
N SER A 91 17.19 -2.73 -12.08
CA SER A 91 17.88 -1.84 -11.14
C SER A 91 17.06 -1.70 -9.85
N ASN A 92 17.70 -1.15 -8.81
CA ASN A 92 17.06 -0.85 -7.54
C ASN A 92 16.25 0.45 -7.65
N HIS A 93 15.15 0.37 -8.39
CA HIS A 93 14.27 1.49 -8.67
C HIS A 93 13.42 1.87 -7.44
N SER A 94 13.12 0.90 -6.58
CA SER A 94 12.32 1.10 -5.37
C SER A 94 13.18 1.40 -4.14
N VAL A 95 12.67 2.30 -3.30
CA VAL A 95 13.17 2.63 -1.97
C VAL A 95 12.10 2.20 -0.97
N ILE A 96 12.50 1.43 0.04
CA ILE A 96 11.58 0.91 1.05
C ILE A 96 11.88 1.55 2.39
N VAL A 97 10.83 2.11 3.01
CA VAL A 97 10.86 2.67 4.36
C VAL A 97 9.86 1.92 5.23
N GLU A 98 10.32 1.44 6.39
CA GLU A 98 9.51 0.81 7.41
C GLU A 98 9.27 1.72 8.62
N ILE A 99 8.11 1.56 9.23
CA ILE A 99 7.69 2.20 10.47
C ILE A 99 7.44 1.11 11.51
N GLN A 100 8.32 1.01 12.50
CA GLN A 100 8.16 0.09 13.64
C GLN A 100 8.01 -1.38 13.22
N SER A 101 8.86 -1.84 12.29
CA SER A 101 8.95 -3.23 11.86
C SER A 101 10.31 -3.87 12.18
N ASP A 102 10.35 -5.20 12.11
CA ASP A 102 11.59 -5.97 12.09
C ASP A 102 12.08 -6.13 10.65
N LYS A 103 12.89 -5.16 10.19
CA LYS A 103 13.43 -5.16 8.82
C LYS A 103 14.23 -6.41 8.47
N GLY A 104 14.93 -7.03 9.43
CA GLY A 104 15.70 -8.25 9.17
C GLY A 104 14.78 -9.43 8.88
N ARG A 105 13.73 -9.59 9.68
CA ARG A 105 12.67 -10.58 9.44
C ARG A 105 11.94 -10.31 8.12
N ASP A 106 11.65 -9.06 7.81
CA ASP A 106 10.93 -8.70 6.58
C ASP A 106 11.77 -8.97 5.33
N GLN A 107 13.06 -8.64 5.32
CA GLN A 107 13.97 -8.97 4.22
C GLN A 107 14.00 -10.48 3.95
N LEU A 108 14.04 -11.32 5.00
CA LEU A 108 13.99 -12.78 4.88
C LEU A 108 12.64 -13.25 4.32
N ARG A 109 11.53 -12.79 4.88
CA ARG A 109 10.17 -13.18 4.46
C ARG A 109 9.91 -12.83 3.00
N TYR A 110 10.30 -11.64 2.58
CA TYR A 110 10.00 -11.12 1.24
C TYR A 110 11.10 -11.41 0.21
N LYS A 111 12.21 -12.03 0.64
CA LYS A 111 13.40 -12.23 -0.19
C LYS A 111 13.81 -10.91 -0.86
N TYR A 112 13.86 -9.84 -0.08
CA TYR A 112 14.25 -8.50 -0.52
C TYR A 112 15.66 -8.21 -0.03
N GLN A 113 16.57 -7.93 -0.95
CA GLN A 113 18.01 -7.83 -0.66
C GLN A 113 18.50 -6.40 -0.47
N GLN A 114 17.72 -5.41 -0.90
CA GLN A 114 18.13 -4.01 -0.74
C GLN A 114 17.83 -3.52 0.67
N TYR A 115 18.50 -2.43 1.03
CA TYR A 115 18.35 -1.81 2.34
C TYR A 115 16.91 -1.32 2.55
N ILE A 116 16.36 -1.60 3.74
CA ILE A 116 15.07 -1.07 4.20
C ILE A 116 15.40 0.00 5.24
N TYR A 117 14.98 1.24 4.97
CA TYR A 117 15.20 2.40 5.83
C TYR A 117 14.18 2.41 6.97
N SER A 118 14.58 2.88 8.14
CA SER A 118 13.71 2.99 9.32
C SER A 118 13.26 4.43 9.50
N ASP A 119 11.95 4.68 9.49
CA ASP A 119 11.33 5.97 9.84
C ASP A 119 10.69 5.88 11.23
N ASN A 120 11.54 5.76 12.26
CA ASN A 120 11.09 5.55 13.65
C ASN A 120 10.26 6.72 14.20
N ASP A 121 10.47 7.92 13.66
CA ASP A 121 9.79 9.15 14.08
C ASP A 121 8.61 9.52 13.18
N ASP A 122 8.24 8.65 12.24
CA ASP A 122 7.06 8.80 11.38
C ASP A 122 7.14 10.08 10.51
N LEU A 123 8.36 10.51 10.14
CA LEU A 123 8.66 11.78 9.48
C LEU A 123 8.00 11.87 8.10
N ILE A 124 7.98 10.78 7.33
CA ILE A 124 7.35 10.75 6.01
C ILE A 124 5.84 10.81 6.17
N ARG A 125 5.28 9.97 7.05
CA ARG A 125 3.83 9.89 7.23
C ARG A 125 3.24 11.17 7.83
N LYS A 126 3.97 11.87 8.70
CA LYS A 126 3.61 13.23 9.19
C LYS A 126 3.46 14.24 8.05
N GLN A 127 4.39 14.26 7.10
CA GLN A 127 4.30 15.15 5.92
C GLN A 127 3.11 14.82 5.03
N LEU A 128 2.74 13.54 4.96
CA LEU A 128 1.59 13.05 4.21
C LEU A 128 0.26 13.21 4.96
N LYS A 129 0.25 13.78 6.18
CA LYS A 129 -0.91 13.91 7.06
C LYS A 129 -1.53 12.56 7.48
N PHE A 130 -0.68 11.60 7.87
CA PHE A 130 -1.07 10.30 8.39
C PHE A 130 -1.93 9.46 7.44
N ILE A 131 -1.35 9.20 6.26
CA ILE A 131 -1.97 8.31 5.26
C ILE A 131 -2.06 6.86 5.75
N LYS A 132 -2.94 6.09 5.12
CA LYS A 132 -2.96 4.63 5.30
C LYS A 132 -1.63 4.03 4.82
N THR A 133 -1.16 2.99 5.51
CA THR A 133 -0.05 2.13 5.08
C THR A 133 -0.55 0.69 4.86
N PRO A 134 0.13 -0.12 4.02
CA PRO A 134 1.27 0.25 3.18
C PRO A 134 0.83 1.17 2.03
N ALA A 135 1.74 2.01 1.56
CA ALA A 135 1.52 2.92 0.44
C ALA A 135 2.73 2.92 -0.50
N ILE A 136 2.48 2.88 -1.79
CA ILE A 136 3.49 3.01 -2.84
C ILE A 136 3.29 4.36 -3.52
N LEU A 137 4.35 5.16 -3.57
CA LEU A 137 4.37 6.50 -4.15
C LEU A 137 5.34 6.52 -5.33
N SER A 138 4.94 7.12 -6.45
CA SER A 138 5.87 7.52 -7.51
C SER A 138 6.04 9.04 -7.51
N PHE A 139 7.16 9.50 -8.06
CA PHE A 139 7.47 10.93 -8.15
C PHE A 139 7.73 11.36 -9.58
N ASP A 140 7.25 12.56 -9.90
CA ASP A 140 7.60 13.25 -11.14
C ASP A 140 9.06 13.76 -11.10
N GLU A 141 9.52 14.32 -12.23
CA GLU A 141 10.87 14.87 -12.36
C GLU A 141 11.15 16.06 -11.43
N SER A 142 10.10 16.69 -10.88
CA SER A 142 10.20 17.79 -9.90
C SER A 142 10.22 17.30 -8.44
N GLY A 143 10.15 15.99 -8.23
CA GLY A 143 10.11 15.34 -6.91
C GLY A 143 8.75 15.49 -6.22
N LYS A 144 7.67 15.72 -6.97
CA LYS A 144 6.30 15.72 -6.44
C LYS A 144 5.67 14.35 -6.66
N ILE A 145 4.77 13.98 -5.77
CA ILE A 145 4.02 12.73 -5.87
C ILE A 145 3.14 12.76 -7.13
N ASP A 146 3.35 11.83 -8.05
CA ASP A 146 2.56 11.68 -9.26
C ASP A 146 1.45 10.64 -9.08
N GLU A 147 1.81 9.48 -8.53
CA GLU A 147 0.88 8.38 -8.25
C GLU A 147 1.00 7.88 -6.82
N VAL A 148 -0.14 7.41 -6.30
CA VAL A 148 -0.26 6.74 -5.00
C VAL A 148 -1.03 5.45 -5.23
N TYR A 149 -0.61 4.38 -4.57
CA TYR A 149 -1.33 3.12 -4.54
C TYR A 149 -1.30 2.51 -3.14
N PHE A 150 -2.45 2.02 -2.69
CA PHE A 150 -2.62 1.35 -1.39
C PHE A 150 -2.83 -0.16 -1.60
N PRO A 151 -1.80 -1.00 -1.44
CA PRO A 151 -1.90 -2.44 -1.67
C PRO A 151 -2.92 -3.10 -0.72
N GLN A 152 -3.69 -4.05 -1.26
CA GLN A 152 -4.66 -4.84 -0.50
C GLN A 152 -4.26 -6.31 -0.43
N ASP A 153 -4.04 -6.92 -1.60
CA ASP A 153 -3.58 -8.29 -1.76
C ASP A 153 -2.84 -8.47 -3.11
N VAL A 154 -2.20 -9.62 -3.28
CA VAL A 154 -1.40 -9.91 -4.48
C VAL A 154 -2.30 -10.12 -5.70
N GLN A 155 -3.52 -10.62 -5.52
CA GLN A 155 -4.48 -10.89 -6.59
C GLN A 155 -4.95 -9.61 -7.28
N SER A 156 -4.96 -8.48 -6.57
CA SER A 156 -5.30 -7.16 -7.11
C SER A 156 -4.20 -6.56 -8.00
N ILE A 157 -2.99 -7.13 -8.01
CA ILE A 157 -1.86 -6.60 -8.78
C ILE A 157 -1.85 -7.22 -10.19
N ASN A 158 -2.14 -6.39 -11.18
CA ASN A 158 -2.15 -6.76 -12.60
C ASN A 158 -1.01 -6.08 -13.39
N GLU A 159 -0.83 -6.49 -14.64
CA GLU A 159 0.23 -5.95 -15.51
C GLU A 159 0.10 -4.44 -15.75
N SER A 160 -1.13 -3.92 -15.89
CA SER A 160 -1.35 -2.48 -16.08
C SER A 160 -0.84 -1.67 -14.89
N LEU A 161 -1.10 -2.14 -13.67
CA LEU A 161 -0.59 -1.52 -12.44
C LEU A 161 0.94 -1.59 -12.36
N ILE A 162 1.52 -2.74 -12.71
CA ILE A 162 2.98 -2.89 -12.73
C ILE A 162 3.61 -1.92 -13.73
N GLN A 163 3.07 -1.83 -14.94
CA GLN A 163 3.57 -0.93 -15.99
C GLN A 163 3.41 0.55 -15.61
N LYS A 164 2.33 0.90 -14.90
CA LYS A 164 2.11 2.25 -14.39
C LYS A 164 3.23 2.74 -13.46
N PHE A 165 3.81 1.82 -12.69
CA PHE A 165 4.88 2.12 -11.73
C PHE A 165 6.28 1.76 -12.25
N ALA A 166 6.38 1.10 -13.40
CA ALA A 166 7.66 0.82 -14.03
C ALA A 166 8.24 2.10 -14.68
N PRO A 167 9.57 2.28 -14.68
CA PRO A 167 10.18 3.34 -15.46
C PRO A 167 9.88 3.14 -16.96
N PRO A 168 9.76 4.22 -17.74
CA PRO A 168 9.62 4.12 -19.19
C PRO A 168 10.84 3.41 -19.80
N ASN A 169 10.60 2.50 -20.74
CA ASN A 169 11.65 1.78 -21.50
C ASN A 169 12.39 2.71 -22.46
#